data_AF-A0ABD6W988-F1
#
_entry.id   AF-A0ABD6W988-F1
#
_cell.length_a   1.000
_cell.length_b   1.000
_cell.length_c   1.000
_cell.angle_alpha   90.00
_cell.angle_beta   90.00
_cell.angle_gamma   90.00
#
_symmetry.space_group_name_H-M   'P 1'
#
loop_
_entity.id
_entity.type
_entity.pdbx_description
1 polymer ?
#
loop_
_entity_poly.entity_id
_entity_poly.type
_entity_poly.pdbx_seq_one_letter_code
_entity_poly.pdbx_strand_id
1 'polypeptide(L)'
;MTPPPSNLSWIGFTKEQEDILETLHFIGNNGWDRNGQTDEMMPGLLARAAAANLSLARIKEAMSAVGHSRDSLHQLDRWESKRTTGKFGR
;
A
#
# COMPACT_ATOMS: atom_id res chain seq x y z
N MET A 1 -9.40 16.93 -8.04
CA MET A 1 -8.65 16.04 -7.13
C MET A 1 -8.58 16.72 -5.79
N THR A 2 -9.19 16.15 -4.76
CA THR A 2 -9.16 16.71 -3.40
C THR A 2 -7.83 16.32 -2.76
N PRO A 3 -6.99 17.27 -2.30
CA PRO A 3 -5.77 16.93 -1.60
C PRO A 3 -6.11 16.13 -0.33
N PRO A 4 -5.31 15.10 0.03
CA PRO A 4 -5.53 14.37 1.27
C PRO A 4 -5.47 15.33 2.46
N PRO A 5 -6.29 15.11 3.51
CA PRO A 5 -6.31 15.98 4.68
C PRO A 5 -4.91 16.06 5.32
N SER A 6 -4.50 17.27 5.70
CA SER A 6 -3.18 17.64 6.22
C SER A 6 -2.75 16.93 7.51
N ASN A 7 -3.64 16.08 8.02
CA ASN A 7 -3.61 15.37 9.29
C ASN A 7 -3.62 13.84 9.07
N LEU A 8 -3.32 13.37 7.84
CA LEU A 8 -2.84 12.02 7.58
C LEU A 8 -1.45 11.89 8.20
N SER A 9 -1.44 11.80 9.52
CA SER A 9 -0.23 11.81 10.30
C SER A 9 0.31 10.38 10.28
N TRP A 10 1.21 10.08 9.35
CA TRP A 10 2.03 8.86 9.37
C TRP A 10 3.01 8.89 10.56
N ILE A 11 2.52 9.27 11.75
CA ILE A 11 3.29 9.41 12.97
C ILE A 11 3.84 8.04 13.34
N GLY A 12 5.15 8.02 13.61
CA GLY A 12 5.87 6.80 13.95
C GLY A 12 6.39 6.03 12.73
N PHE A 13 6.26 6.58 11.52
CA PHE A 13 6.93 6.08 10.32
C PHE A 13 8.14 6.96 9.98
N THR A 14 9.16 6.35 9.38
CA THR A 14 10.29 7.11 8.80
C THR A 14 9.86 7.77 7.50
N LYS A 15 10.57 8.79 7.03
CA LYS A 15 10.22 9.47 5.78
C LYS A 15 10.05 8.53 4.59
N GLU A 16 10.93 7.52 4.47
CA GLU A 16 10.83 6.51 3.42
C GLU A 16 9.53 5.68 3.54
N GLN A 17 9.15 5.30 4.77
CA GLN A 17 7.91 4.58 5.03
C GLN A 17 6.67 5.45 4.74
N GLU A 18 6.72 6.74 5.08
CA GLU A 18 5.65 7.70 4.75
C GLU A 18 5.44 7.79 3.24
N ASP A 19 6.50 7.95 2.45
CA ASP A 19 6.41 8.06 0.99
C ASP A 19 5.80 6.80 0.37
N ILE A 20 6.13 5.62 0.92
CA ILE A 20 5.53 4.35 0.53
C ILE A 20 4.04 4.32 0.87
N LEU A 21 3.67 4.72 2.10
CA LEU A 21 2.29 4.73 2.56
C LEU A 21 1.44 5.75 1.80
N GLU A 22 1.97 6.91 1.44
CA GLU A 22 1.31 7.89 0.57
C GLU A 22 1.03 7.31 -0.81
N THR A 23 2.02 6.63 -1.39
CA THR A 23 1.86 5.98 -2.70
C THR A 23 0.80 4.88 -2.64
N LEU A 24 0.81 4.05 -1.60
CA LEU A 24 -0.21 3.01 -1.40
C LEU A 24 -1.60 3.60 -1.13
N HIS A 25 -1.69 4.70 -0.38
CA HIS A 25 -2.95 5.41 -0.15
C HIS A 25 -3.52 5.96 -1.45
N PHE A 26 -2.68 6.55 -2.30
CA PHE A 26 -3.09 7.00 -3.63
C PHE A 26 -3.62 5.85 -4.48
N ILE A 27 -2.90 4.73 -4.57
CA ILE A 27 -3.33 3.55 -5.35
C ILE A 27 -4.64 2.98 -4.81
N GLY A 28 -4.77 2.84 -3.50
CA GLY A 28 -5.96 2.31 -2.86
C GLY A 28 -7.19 3.21 -3.07
N ASN A 29 -7.02 4.53 -3.05
CA ASN A 29 -8.10 5.47 -3.35
C ASN A 29 -8.56 5.39 -4.81
N ASN A 30 -7.71 4.86 -5.71
CA ASN A 30 -8.04 4.54 -7.09
C ASN A 30 -8.51 3.08 -7.26
N GLY A 31 -8.92 2.42 -6.18
CA GLY A 31 -9.54 1.09 -6.21
C GLY A 31 -8.56 -0.06 -6.45
N TRP A 32 -7.26 0.14 -6.26
CA TRP A 32 -6.22 -0.86 -6.57
C TRP A 32 -6.25 -1.31 -8.03
N ASP A 33 -6.52 -0.37 -8.94
CA ASP A 33 -6.69 -0.66 -10.35
C ASP A 33 -5.51 -1.47 -10.91
N ARG A 34 -5.85 -2.54 -11.63
CA ARG A 34 -4.89 -3.48 -12.21
C ARG A 34 -4.63 -3.11 -13.66
N ASN A 35 -4.04 -1.95 -13.85
CA ASN A 35 -3.47 -1.55 -15.13
C ASN A 35 -1.99 -1.98 -15.22
N GLY A 36 -1.43 -1.99 -16.44
CA GLY A 36 -0.04 -2.43 -16.66
C GLY A 36 0.98 -1.70 -15.79
N GLN A 37 0.76 -0.41 -15.53
CA GLN A 37 1.64 0.40 -14.67
C GLN A 37 1.61 -0.06 -13.21
N THR A 38 0.43 -0.25 -12.64
CA THR A 38 0.28 -0.69 -11.24
C THR A 38 0.76 -2.13 -11.08
N ASP A 39 0.59 -2.94 -12.12
CA ASP A 39 1.02 -4.33 -12.19
C ASP A 39 2.54 -4.51 -12.11
N GLU A 40 3.28 -3.61 -12.75
CA GLU A 40 4.75 -3.53 -12.71
C GLU A 40 5.23 -2.88 -11.41
N MET A 41 4.56 -1.83 -10.95
CA MET A 41 5.01 -1.01 -9.81
C MET A 41 4.79 -1.68 -8.45
N MET A 42 3.62 -2.29 -8.23
CA MET A 42 3.21 -2.78 -6.90
C MET A 42 4.19 -3.79 -6.27
N PRO A 43 4.70 -4.80 -7.00
CA PRO A 43 5.69 -5.71 -6.45
C PRO A 43 6.96 -5.00 -5.95
N GLY A 44 7.45 -4.01 -6.72
CA GLY A 44 8.62 -3.21 -6.34
C GLY A 44 8.35 -2.31 -5.14
N LEU A 45 7.18 -1.68 -5.08
CA LEU A 45 6.77 -0.84 -3.96
C LEU A 45 6.67 -1.64 -2.65
N LEU A 46 6.09 -2.84 -2.69
CA LEU A 46 6.01 -3.74 -1.54
C LEU A 46 7.39 -4.32 -1.15
N ALA A 47 8.28 -4.54 -2.12
CA ALA A 47 9.66 -4.92 -1.83
C ALA A 47 10.43 -3.80 -1.11
N ARG A 48 10.23 -2.54 -1.51
CA ARG A 48 10.77 -1.37 -0.81
C ARG A 48 10.20 -1.24 0.60
N ALA A 49 8.90 -1.50 0.79
CA ALA A 49 8.31 -1.53 2.13
C ALA A 49 8.98 -2.56 3.03
N ALA A 50 9.18 -3.79 2.52
CA ALA A 50 9.89 -4.83 3.27
C ALA A 50 11.34 -4.43 3.60
N ALA A 51 12.07 -3.82 2.65
CA ALA A 51 13.42 -3.32 2.87
C ALA A 51 13.48 -2.20 3.92
N ALA A 52 12.45 -1.36 3.99
CA ALA A 52 12.28 -0.31 4.99
C ALA A 52 11.73 -0.82 6.34
N ASN A 53 11.74 -2.13 6.60
CA ASN A 53 11.16 -2.76 7.80
C ASN A 53 9.66 -2.46 8.02
N LEU A 54 8.93 -2.14 6.96
CA LEU A 54 7.50 -1.88 6.99
C LEU A 54 6.73 -3.14 6.58
N SER A 55 6.27 -3.90 7.57
CA SER A 55 5.54 -5.15 7.34
C SER A 55 4.16 -4.91 6.73
N LEU A 56 3.65 -5.88 5.94
CA LEU A 56 2.31 -5.81 5.36
C LEU A 56 1.21 -5.58 6.42
N ALA A 57 1.34 -6.22 7.59
CA ALA A 57 0.41 -6.04 8.69
C ALA A 57 0.39 -4.57 9.17
N ARG A 58 1.57 -3.96 9.31
CA ARG A 58 1.70 -2.56 9.74
C ARG A 58 1.17 -1.59 8.67
N ILE A 59 1.38 -1.89 7.39
CA ILE A 59 0.78 -1.14 6.28
C ILE A 59 -0.75 -1.19 6.39
N LYS A 60 -1.34 -2.38 6.53
CA LYS A 60 -2.80 -2.53 6.61
C LYS A 60 -3.40 -1.80 7.82
N GLU A 61 -2.72 -1.83 8.96
CA GLU A 61 -3.11 -1.07 10.16
C GLU A 61 -3.11 0.44 9.87
N ALA A 62 -2.01 0.96 9.32
CA ALA A 62 -1.88 2.37 8.97
C ALA A 62 -2.92 2.80 7.93
N MET A 63 -3.14 1.98 6.90
CA MET A 63 -4.12 2.25 5.86
C MET A 63 -5.56 2.21 6.38
N SER A 64 -5.86 1.31 7.32
CA SER A 64 -7.17 1.23 7.98
C SER A 64 -7.44 2.47 8.83
N ALA A 65 -6.42 2.98 9.55
CA ALA A 65 -6.53 4.19 10.37
C ALA A 65 -6.90 5.43 9.53
N VAL A 66 -6.53 5.45 8.24
CA VAL A 66 -6.83 6.55 7.31
C VAL A 66 -8.05 6.26 6.42
N GLY A 67 -8.85 5.25 6.76
CA GLY A 67 -10.19 5.03 6.21
C GLY A 67 -10.31 3.93 5.14
N HIS A 68 -9.26 3.14 4.88
CA HIS A 68 -9.39 2.00 3.95
C HIS A 68 -10.18 0.86 4.57
N SER A 69 -11.16 0.35 3.82
CA SER A 69 -11.99 -0.79 4.25
C SER A 69 -11.20 -2.10 4.24
N ARG A 70 -11.69 -3.09 4.99
CA ARG A 70 -11.08 -4.43 4.99
C ARG A 70 -11.02 -5.07 3.61
N ASP A 71 -12.03 -4.85 2.77
CA ASP A 71 -12.10 -5.38 1.41
C ASP A 71 -11.08 -4.70 0.49
N SER A 72 -10.89 -3.39 0.65
CA SER A 72 -9.82 -2.64 0.00
C SER A 72 -8.46 -3.24 0.38
N LEU A 73 -8.22 -3.47 1.68
CA LEU A 73 -6.96 -3.99 2.19
C LEU A 73 -6.68 -5.46 1.82
N HIS A 74 -7.68 -6.24 1.41
CA HIS A 74 -7.44 -7.58 0.85
C HIS A 74 -6.70 -7.53 -0.48
N GLN A 75 -6.77 -6.43 -1.24
CA GLN A 75 -6.00 -6.29 -2.47
C GLN A 75 -4.49 -6.26 -2.18
N LEU A 76 -4.08 -5.68 -1.04
CA LEU A 76 -2.68 -5.70 -0.60
C LEU A 76 -2.17 -7.14 -0.37
N ASP A 77 -3.00 -8.03 0.17
CA ASP A 77 -2.63 -9.45 0.34
C ASP A 77 -2.40 -10.12 -1.03
N ARG A 78 -3.23 -9.78 -2.03
CA ARG A 78 -3.08 -10.30 -3.40
C ARG A 78 -1.82 -9.77 -4.08
N TRP A 79 -1.49 -8.49 -3.88
CA TRP A 79 -0.26 -7.88 -4.38
C TRP A 79 0.98 -8.46 -3.71
N GLU A 80 0.93 -8.71 -2.40
CA GLU A 80 2.01 -9.36 -1.68
C GLU A 80 2.22 -10.80 -2.15
N SER A 81 1.14 -11.53 -2.41
CA SER A 81 1.22 -12.86 -3.01
C SER A 81 1.87 -12.80 -4.40
N LYS A 82 1.57 -11.77 -5.20
CA LYS A 82 2.26 -11.56 -6.49
C LYS A 82 3.75 -11.27 -6.30
N ARG A 83 4.12 -10.42 -5.36
CA ARG A 83 5.53 -10.12 -5.05
C ARG A 83 6.30 -11.38 -4.66
N THR A 84 5.70 -12.23 -3.82
CA THR A 84 6.39 -13.39 -3.24
C THR A 84 6.36 -14.64 -4.11
N THR A 85 5.33 -14.81 -4.95
CA THR A 85 5.13 -16.05 -5.72
C THR A 85 5.10 -15.82 -7.24
N GLY A 86 5.12 -14.56 -7.70
CA GLY A 86 4.93 -14.20 -9.10
C GLY A 86 3.48 -14.33 -9.60
N LYS A 87 2.53 -14.72 -8.74
CA LYS A 87 1.12 -14.92 -9.08
C LYS A 87 0.22 -14.16 -8.11
N PHE A 88 -0.87 -13.60 -8.59
CA PHE A 88 -1.87 -13.02 -7.70
C PHE A 88 -2.51 -14.11 -6.83
N GLY A 89 -2.52 -13.87 -5.52
CA GLY A 89 -3.21 -14.71 -4.55
C GLY A 89 -4.72 -14.75 -4.80
N ARG A 90 -5.35 -15.86 -4.40
CA ARG A 90 -6.79 -16.11 -4.57
C ARG A 90 -7.61 -15.24 -3.62
#